data_AF-T0TZ05-F1
#
_entry.id   AF-T0TZ05-F1
#
_cell.length_a   1.000
_cell.length_b   1.000
_cell.length_c   1.000
_cell.angle_alpha   90.00
_cell.angle_beta   90.00
_cell.angle_gamma   90.00
#
_symmetry.space_group_name_H-M   'P 1'
#
loop_
_entity.id
_entity.type
_entity.pdbx_description
1 polymer ?
#
loop_
_entity_poly.entity_id
_entity_poly.type
_entity_poly.pdbx_seq_one_letter_code
_entity_poly.pdbx_strand_id
1 'polypeptide(L)'
;MDSRITFGQKVADEVARFGGSWTFILSFIAFMGIWMALNVIQPFGISFGKYPFILLNLALSTLAAVQAPLIMMSQNRASDYDRLQARNDYHVNKQSKEEIRFCMKRLITWCNKTSLICLPFKNCRQK
;
A
#
# COMPACT_ATOMS: atom_id res chain seq x y z
N MET A 1 -18.30 -0.57 -18.29
CA MET A 1 -17.06 -0.27 -19.01
C MET A 1 -16.29 -1.57 -19.12
N ASP A 2 -16.16 -2.06 -20.35
CA ASP A 2 -15.73 -3.40 -20.72
C ASP A 2 -14.35 -3.78 -20.18
N SER A 3 -14.33 -4.59 -19.13
CA SER A 3 -13.11 -5.25 -18.64
C SER A 3 -12.79 -6.47 -19.50
N ARG A 4 -12.39 -6.26 -20.76
CA ARG A 4 -11.48 -7.23 -21.36
C ARG A 4 -10.17 -7.07 -20.62
N ILE A 5 -9.89 -7.99 -19.70
CA ILE A 5 -8.59 -8.08 -19.02
C ILE A 5 -7.55 -8.15 -20.15
N THR A 6 -6.92 -7.02 -20.43
CA THR A 6 -5.92 -6.95 -21.50
C THR A 6 -4.80 -7.87 -21.07
N PHE A 7 -4.20 -8.63 -21.99
CA PHE A 7 -3.12 -9.56 -21.67
C PHE A 7 -2.02 -8.90 -20.82
N GLY A 8 -1.75 -7.61 -21.07
CA GLY A 8 -0.84 -6.78 -20.28
C GLY A 8 -1.25 -6.59 -18.81
N GLN A 9 -2.54 -6.46 -18.49
CA GLN A 9 -3.00 -6.37 -17.09
C GLN A 9 -2.80 -7.70 -16.36
N LYS A 10 -3.04 -8.83 -17.04
CA LYS A 10 -2.82 -10.16 -16.46
C LYS A 10 -1.34 -10.41 -16.13
N VAL A 11 -0.44 -10.00 -17.04
CA VAL A 11 1.02 -10.09 -16.82
C VAL A 11 1.45 -9.13 -15.72
N ALA A 12 0.93 -7.90 -15.67
CA ALA A 12 1.23 -6.94 -14.62
C ALA A 12 0.81 -7.45 -13.23
N ASP A 13 -0.37 -8.06 -13.12
CA ASP A 13 -0.85 -8.65 -11.86
C ASP A 13 0.00 -9.85 -11.41
N GLU A 14 0.46 -10.69 -12.36
CA GLU A 14 1.34 -11.81 -12.04
C GLU A 14 2.73 -11.32 -11.57
N VAL A 15 3.27 -10.28 -12.22
CA VAL A 15 4.54 -9.65 -11.84
C VAL A 15 4.42 -8.95 -10.49
N ALA A 16 3.31 -8.28 -10.19
CA ALA A 16 3.07 -7.66 -8.89
C ALA A 16 2.95 -8.71 -7.77
N ARG A 17 2.26 -9.83 -8.02
CA ARG A 17 2.21 -10.97 -7.08
C ARG A 17 3.58 -11.58 -6.83
N PHE A 18 4.40 -11.70 -7.88
CA PHE A 18 5.75 -12.24 -7.76
C PHE A 18 6.69 -11.26 -7.03
N GLY A 19 6.67 -9.98 -7.38
CA GLY A 19 7.48 -8.92 -6.77
C GLY A 19 7.11 -8.62 -5.31
N GLY A 20 5.87 -8.88 -4.89
CA GLY A 20 5.41 -8.74 -3.51
C GLY A 20 5.77 -9.90 -2.57
N SER A 21 6.41 -10.98 -3.06
CA SER A 21 6.72 -12.17 -2.27
C SER A 21 8.14 -12.18 -1.71
N TRP A 22 8.30 -12.62 -0.45
CA TRP A 22 9.61 -12.85 0.20
C TRP A 22 10.53 -13.79 -0.58
N THR A 23 9.96 -14.75 -1.33
CA THR A 23 10.72 -15.69 -2.16
C THR A 23 11.49 -15.00 -3.28
N PHE A 24 10.98 -13.88 -3.80
CA PHE A 24 11.64 -13.10 -4.85
C PHE A 24 12.93 -12.46 -4.33
N ILE A 25 12.88 -11.83 -3.14
CA ILE A 25 14.05 -11.22 -2.50
C ILE A 25 15.16 -12.27 -2.28
N LEU A 26 14.80 -13.43 -1.74
CA LEU A 26 15.76 -14.51 -1.50
C LEU A 26 16.39 -15.02 -2.79
N SER A 27 15.59 -15.19 -3.85
CA SER A 27 16.10 -15.59 -5.17
C SER A 27 17.06 -14.56 -5.77
N PHE A 28 16.77 -13.27 -5.58
CA PHE A 28 17.60 -12.17 -6.09
C PHE A 28 18.94 -12.06 -5.34
N ILE A 29 18.91 -12.20 -4.02
CA ILE A 29 20.11 -12.24 -3.18
C ILE A 29 20.97 -13.46 -3.55
N ALA A 30 20.35 -14.63 -3.73
CA ALA A 30 21.05 -15.83 -4.15
C ALA A 30 21.69 -15.67 -5.54
N PHE A 31 20.95 -15.12 -6.51
CA PHE A 31 21.46 -14.81 -7.84
C PHE A 31 22.65 -13.85 -7.79
N MET A 32 22.56 -12.80 -6.98
CA MET A 32 23.66 -11.86 -6.78
C MET A 32 24.89 -12.48 -6.13
N GLY A 33 24.69 -13.33 -5.12
CA GLY A 33 25.77 -14.10 -4.50
C GLY A 33 26.47 -15.02 -5.50
N ILE A 34 25.70 -15.74 -6.32
CA ILE A 34 26.24 -16.60 -7.39
C ILE A 34 26.99 -15.77 -8.42
N TRP A 35 26.44 -14.63 -8.85
CA TRP A 35 27.07 -13.78 -9.84
C TRP A 35 28.37 -13.15 -9.34
N MET A 36 28.40 -12.71 -8.08
CA MET A 36 29.64 -12.27 -7.42
C MET A 36 30.65 -13.42 -7.33
N ALA A 37 30.22 -14.63 -6.93
CA ALA A 37 31.10 -15.79 -6.85
C ALA A 37 31.70 -16.15 -8.22
N LEU A 38 30.89 -16.17 -9.30
CA LEU A 38 31.39 -16.38 -10.66
C LEU A 38 32.41 -15.32 -11.08
N ASN A 39 32.16 -14.04 -10.77
CA ASN A 39 33.12 -12.96 -11.05
C ASN A 39 34.43 -13.09 -10.22
N VAL A 40 34.38 -13.70 -9.04
CA VAL A 40 35.54 -13.96 -8.16
C VAL A 40 36.29 -15.24 -8.55
N ILE A 41 35.65 -16.21 -9.22
CA ILE A 41 36.29 -17.46 -9.69
C ILE A 41 36.87 -17.31 -11.10
N GLN A 42 36.36 -16.37 -11.92
CA GLN A 42 36.91 -16.04 -13.24
C GLN A 42 38.31 -15.35 -13.29
N PRO A 43 38.96 -14.83 -12.22
CA PRO A 43 40.23 -14.11 -12.35
C PRO A 43 41.48 -15.00 -12.32
N PHE A 44 41.37 -16.33 -12.34
CA PHE A 44 42.55 -17.23 -12.39
C PHE A 44 43.24 -17.31 -13.77
N GLY A 45 42.95 -16.38 -14.69
CA GLY A 45 43.46 -16.41 -16.06
C GLY A 45 44.53 -15.37 -16.40
N ILE A 46 44.37 -14.08 -16.06
CA ILE A 46 45.30 -13.04 -16.56
C ILE A 46 45.43 -11.87 -15.56
N SER A 47 46.61 -11.85 -14.93
CA SER A 47 47.39 -10.74 -14.34
C SER A 47 46.69 -9.54 -13.68
N PHE A 48 46.96 -9.46 -12.37
CA PHE A 48 46.97 -8.29 -11.51
C PHE A 48 47.34 -6.97 -12.21
N GLY A 49 46.32 -6.17 -12.55
CA GLY A 49 46.47 -4.77 -12.95
C GLY A 49 45.23 -4.28 -13.71
N LYS A 50 44.52 -3.29 -13.15
CA LYS A 50 43.36 -2.57 -13.75
C LYS A 50 42.02 -3.35 -13.88
N TYR A 51 41.35 -3.64 -12.76
CA TYR A 51 39.87 -3.80 -12.74
C TYR A 51 39.16 -3.25 -11.49
N PRO A 52 39.55 -2.10 -10.88
CA PRO A 52 38.85 -1.59 -9.70
C PRO A 52 37.38 -1.16 -9.96
N PHE A 53 37.00 -0.91 -11.22
CA PHE A 53 35.69 -0.30 -11.54
C PHE A 53 34.63 -1.26 -12.10
N ILE A 54 34.99 -2.43 -12.66
CA ILE A 54 33.98 -3.32 -13.26
C ILE A 54 33.11 -3.99 -12.17
N LEU A 55 33.75 -4.46 -11.09
CA LEU A 55 33.07 -4.99 -9.90
C LEU A 55 32.25 -3.92 -9.20
N LEU A 56 32.79 -2.71 -9.06
CA LEU A 56 32.09 -1.59 -8.45
C LEU A 56 30.87 -1.16 -9.28
N ASN A 57 31.01 -1.03 -10.60
CA ASN A 57 29.88 -0.68 -11.48
C ASN A 57 28.79 -1.75 -11.48
N LEU A 58 29.17 -3.02 -11.46
CA LEU A 58 28.23 -4.14 -11.39
C LEU A 58 27.46 -4.14 -10.06
N ALA A 59 28.17 -3.94 -8.95
CA ALA A 59 27.58 -3.84 -7.62
C ALA A 59 26.64 -2.63 -7.52
N LEU A 60 27.06 -1.46 -7.98
CA LEU A 60 26.26 -0.23 -7.97
C LEU A 60 25.01 -0.33 -8.86
N SER A 61 25.14 -0.91 -10.06
CA SER A 61 24.00 -1.11 -10.97
C SER A 61 22.95 -2.04 -10.35
N THR A 62 23.39 -3.07 -9.63
CA THR A 62 22.45 -3.99 -8.98
C THR A 62 21.85 -3.43 -7.70
N LEU A 63 22.61 -2.63 -6.93
CA LEU A 63 22.09 -1.86 -5.81
C LEU A 63 21.00 -0.87 -6.26
N ALA A 64 21.12 -0.31 -7.47
CA ALA A 64 20.03 0.48 -8.06
C ALA A 64 18.82 -0.41 -8.41
N ALA A 65 19.05 -1.57 -9.04
CA ALA A 65 17.98 -2.47 -9.45
C ALA A 65 17.17 -3.07 -8.27
N VAL A 66 17.81 -3.38 -7.13
CA VAL A 66 17.15 -3.97 -5.96
C VAL A 66 16.18 -3.00 -5.27
N GLN A 67 16.29 -1.70 -5.53
CA GLN A 67 15.41 -0.69 -4.92
C GLN A 67 13.98 -0.82 -5.39
N ALA A 68 13.74 -1.07 -6.68
CA ALA A 68 12.38 -1.12 -7.22
C ALA A 68 11.49 -2.21 -6.57
N PRO A 69 11.95 -3.46 -6.37
CA PRO A 69 11.20 -4.47 -5.63
C PRO A 69 11.03 -4.14 -4.15
N LEU A 70 12.04 -3.53 -3.52
CA LEU A 70 11.99 -3.18 -2.11
C LEU A 70 10.98 -2.04 -1.84
N ILE A 71 10.91 -1.06 -2.75
CA ILE A 71 9.88 -0.03 -2.80
C ILE A 71 8.50 -0.67 -3.02
N MET A 72 8.38 -1.62 -3.96
CA MET A 72 7.12 -2.29 -4.23
C MET A 72 6.60 -3.06 -3.02
N MET A 73 7.47 -3.69 -2.23
CA MET A 73 7.07 -4.37 -0.99
C MET A 73 6.67 -3.43 0.13
N SER A 74 7.38 -2.32 0.32
CA SER A 74 7.01 -1.34 1.34
C SER A 74 5.66 -0.71 1.02
N GLN A 75 5.38 -0.47 -0.27
CA GLN A 75 4.07 -0.05 -0.77
C GLN A 75 3.00 -1.12 -0.57
N ASN A 76 3.30 -2.40 -0.83
CA ASN A 76 2.34 -3.49 -0.62
C ASN A 76 1.92 -3.57 0.86
N ARG A 77 2.89 -3.54 1.78
CA ARG A 77 2.63 -3.54 3.22
C ARG A 77 1.84 -2.31 3.67
N ALA A 78 2.16 -1.12 3.15
CA ALA A 78 1.41 0.09 3.44
C ALA A 78 -0.05 -0.04 2.96
N SER A 79 -0.28 -0.59 1.76
CA SER A 79 -1.61 -0.76 1.20
C SER A 79 -2.50 -1.72 2.01
N ASP A 80 -1.91 -2.74 2.62
CA ASP A 80 -2.64 -3.65 3.51
C ASP A 80 -3.05 -2.97 4.82
N TYR A 81 -2.16 -2.14 5.41
CA TYR A 81 -2.51 -1.33 6.57
C TYR A 81 -3.61 -0.31 6.23
N ASP A 82 -3.50 0.40 5.11
CA ASP A 82 -4.49 1.36 4.65
C ASP A 82 -5.87 0.69 4.45
N ARG A 83 -5.90 -0.54 3.92
CA ARG A 83 -7.13 -1.32 3.78
C ARG A 83 -7.77 -1.69 5.11
N LEU A 84 -6.96 -2.10 6.10
CA LEU A 84 -7.46 -2.41 7.44
C LEU A 84 -7.98 -1.17 8.14
N GLN A 85 -7.25 -0.05 8.03
CA GLN A 85 -7.65 1.22 8.59
C GLN A 85 -8.96 1.72 7.96
N ALA A 86 -9.10 1.66 6.63
CA ALA A 86 -10.33 2.04 5.94
C ALA A 86 -11.54 1.21 6.38
N ARG A 87 -11.37 -0.09 6.67
CA ARG A 87 -12.45 -0.92 7.23
C ARG A 87 -12.82 -0.47 8.64
N ASN A 88 -11.83 -0.21 9.49
CA ASN A 88 -12.07 0.26 10.84
C ASN A 88 -12.81 1.61 10.85
N ASP A 89 -12.32 2.56 10.05
CA ASP A 89 -12.94 3.89 9.88
C ASP A 89 -14.39 3.77 9.39
N TYR A 90 -14.68 2.82 8.50
CA TYR A 90 -16.04 2.55 8.05
C TYR A 90 -16.95 2.07 9.21
N HIS A 91 -16.49 1.13 10.03
CA HIS A 91 -17.26 0.63 11.17
C HIS A 91 -17.51 1.71 12.22
N VAL A 92 -16.48 2.47 12.58
CA VAL A 92 -16.58 3.59 13.53
C VAL A 92 -17.54 4.66 13.00
N ASN A 93 -17.42 5.04 11.72
CA ASN A 93 -18.30 6.03 11.11
C ASN A 93 -19.75 5.55 11.05
N LYS A 94 -20.01 4.25 10.83
CA LYS A 94 -21.36 3.70 10.86
C LYS A 94 -21.98 3.78 12.26
N GLN A 95 -21.23 3.40 13.29
CA GLN A 95 -21.66 3.49 14.68
C GLN A 95 -21.92 4.93 15.10
N SER A 96 -21.00 5.85 14.78
CA SER A 96 -21.17 7.28 15.06
C SER A 96 -22.43 7.85 14.41
N LYS A 97 -22.75 7.46 13.16
CA LYS A 97 -24.00 7.86 12.50
C LYS A 97 -25.24 7.35 13.22
N GLU A 98 -25.21 6.15 13.81
CA GLU A 98 -26.33 5.59 14.57
C GLU A 98 -26.54 6.34 15.89
N GLU A 99 -25.47 6.63 16.61
CA GLU A 99 -25.50 7.42 17.86
C GLU A 99 -26.03 8.84 17.63
N ILE A 100 -25.56 9.52 16.58
CA ILE A 100 -26.06 10.85 16.18
C ILE A 100 -27.55 10.79 15.87
N ARG A 101 -28.00 9.78 15.10
CA ARG A 101 -29.44 9.61 14.80
C ARG A 101 -30.26 9.36 16.07
N PHE A 102 -29.75 8.56 17.00
CA PHE A 102 -30.42 8.29 18.26
C PHE A 102 -30.52 9.55 19.13
N CYS A 103 -29.43 10.31 19.25
CA CYS A 103 -29.41 11.60 19.95
C CYS A 103 -30.41 12.58 19.32
N MET A 104 -30.38 12.74 17.99
CA MET A 104 -31.31 13.61 17.25
C MET A 104 -32.78 13.23 17.50
N LYS A 105 -33.12 11.94 17.46
CA LYS A 105 -34.48 11.47 17.77
C LYS A 105 -34.90 11.80 19.20
N ARG A 106 -34.01 11.64 20.17
CA ARG A 106 -34.27 12.00 21.58
C ARG A 106 -34.49 13.51 21.74
N LEU A 107 -33.68 14.35 21.09
CA LEU A 107 -33.83 15.80 21.12
C LEU A 107 -35.20 16.24 20.55
N ILE A 108 -35.59 15.69 19.41
CA ILE A 108 -36.92 15.95 18.80
C ILE A 108 -38.04 15.53 19.76
N THR A 109 -37.93 14.34 20.35
CA THR A 109 -38.92 13.82 21.29
C THR A 109 -39.03 14.71 22.53
N TRP A 110 -37.91 15.18 23.07
CA TRP A 110 -37.87 16.13 24.19
C TRP A 110 -38.52 17.47 23.82
N CYS A 111 -38.22 18.05 22.66
CA CYS A 111 -38.85 19.31 22.23
C CYS A 111 -40.37 19.16 22.05
N ASN A 112 -40.83 18.02 21.53
CA ASN A 112 -42.26 17.76 21.36
C ASN A 112 -42.98 17.55 22.71
N LYS A 113 -42.32 16.93 23.69
CA LYS A 113 -42.89 16.71 25.03
C LYS A 113 -42.90 17.98 25.88
N THR A 114 -41.91 18.86 25.70
CA THR A 114 -41.81 20.13 26.41
C THR A 114 -42.38 21.25 25.54
N SER A 115 -43.72 21.36 25.49
CA SER A 115 -44.46 22.35 24.66
C SER A 115 -44.03 23.82 24.87
N LEU A 116 -43.32 24.15 25.96
CA LEU A 116 -42.89 25.52 26.27
C LEU A 116 -41.57 25.96 25.60
N ILE A 117 -40.75 25.07 25.04
CA ILE A 117 -39.42 25.43 24.48
C ILE A 117 -39.42 25.45 22.94
N CYS A 118 -40.39 24.81 22.29
CA CYS A 118 -40.48 24.68 20.84
C CYS A 118 -41.22 25.87 20.15
N LEU A 119 -41.77 26.82 20.92
CA LEU A 119 -42.48 28.02 20.40
C LEU A 119 -41.61 28.98 19.55
N PRO A 120 -40.33 29.29 19.86
CA PRO A 120 -39.55 30.19 19.02
C PRO A 120 -39.07 29.56 17.69
N PHE A 121 -39.14 28.24 17.51
CA PHE A 121 -38.65 27.57 16.29
C PHE A 121 -39.73 27.31 15.22
N LYS A 122 -41.02 27.40 15.56
CA LYS A 122 -42.10 27.23 14.56
C LYS A 122 -42.11 28.32 13.48
N ASN A 123 -41.50 29.47 13.74
CA ASN A 123 -41.46 30.60 12.80
C ASN A 123 -40.28 30.59 11.82
N CYS A 124 -39.31 29.69 11.96
CA CYS A 124 -38.11 29.66 11.09
C CYS A 124 -38.21 28.67 9.91
N ARG A 125 -39.38 28.04 9.70
CA ARG A 125 -39.67 27.18 8.53
C ARG A 125 -40.73 27.79 7.59
N GLN A 126 -40.88 29.12 7.63
CA GLN A 126 -41.85 29.87 6.81
C GLN A 126 -41.22 31.13 6.17
N LYS A 127 -39.89 31.28 6.24
CA LYS A 127 -39.12 32.31 5.53
C LYS A 127 -37.83 31.67 5.02
#